data_AF-A0A496QNQ6-F1
#
_entry.id   AF-A0A496QNQ6-F1
#
_cell.length_a   1.000
_cell.length_b   1.000
_cell.length_c   1.000
_cell.angle_alpha   90.00
_cell.angle_beta   90.00
_cell.angle_gamma   90.00
#
_symmetry.space_group_name_H-M   'P 1'
#
loop_
_entity.id
_entity.type
_entity.pdbx_description
1 polymer ?
#
loop_
_entity_poly.entity_id
_entity_poly.type
_entity_poly.pdbx_seq_one_letter_code
_entity_poly.pdbx_strand_id
1 'polypeptide(L)'
;MADQIVMLSTNPLVILIIINIFLLLIGFFIPVMVSINIFTPILVPVITQLGIDPVFFGVIMVLNLMIGMLTPPFGIVLFTLAKVSDEPTEHVIREMWPFIGILVVALAILIAFPQLVTFIPDHL
;
A
#
# COMPACT_ATOMS: atom_id res chain seq x y z
N MET A 1 -21.34 -3.67 -0.35
CA MET A 1 -20.09 -2.90 -0.10
C MET A 1 -19.40 -2.55 -1.43
N ALA A 2 -19.27 -3.47 -2.39
CA ALA A 2 -18.72 -3.18 -3.72
C ALA A 2 -19.56 -2.17 -4.54
N ASP A 3 -20.89 -2.25 -4.46
CA ASP A 3 -21.78 -1.38 -5.24
C ASP A 3 -21.76 0.10 -4.81
N GLN A 4 -21.38 0.37 -3.55
CA GLN A 4 -21.30 1.73 -3.02
C GLN A 4 -20.06 2.48 -3.52
N ILE A 5 -18.98 1.77 -3.86
CA ILE A 5 -17.73 2.36 -4.41
C ILE A 5 -17.94 2.77 -5.87
N VAL A 6 -18.72 2.00 -6.64
CA VAL A 6 -19.05 2.29 -8.03
C VAL A 6 -20.03 3.47 -8.16
N MET A 7 -20.92 3.69 -7.18
CA MET A 7 -21.82 4.86 -7.16
C MET A 7 -21.10 6.19 -6.85
N LEU A 8 -19.93 6.18 -6.22
CA LEU A 8 -19.25 7.41 -5.80
C LEU A 8 -18.48 8.08 -6.95
N SER A 9 -17.98 7.31 -7.93
CA SER A 9 -17.28 7.85 -9.10
C SER A 9 -17.08 6.78 -10.18
N THR A 10 -17.35 7.11 -11.45
CA THR A 10 -17.05 6.24 -12.61
C THR A 10 -15.59 6.36 -13.06
N ASN A 11 -14.80 7.26 -12.47
CA ASN A 11 -13.43 7.51 -12.88
C ASN A 11 -12.46 6.54 -12.16
N PRO A 12 -11.78 5.62 -12.89
CA PRO A 12 -10.87 4.62 -12.30
C PRO A 12 -9.79 5.24 -11.40
N LEU A 13 -9.34 6.45 -11.72
CA LEU A 13 -8.29 7.16 -10.99
C LEU A 13 -8.76 7.59 -9.58
N VAL A 14 -10.03 8.01 -9.46
CA VAL A 14 -10.63 8.40 -8.16
C VAL A 14 -10.78 7.19 -7.25
N ILE A 15 -11.26 6.06 -7.80
CA ILE A 15 -11.40 4.82 -7.02
C ILE A 15 -10.01 4.32 -6.58
N LEU A 16 -9.01 4.37 -7.46
CA LEU A 16 -7.65 3.97 -7.12
C LEU A 16 -7.05 4.81 -5.97
N ILE A 17 -7.29 6.12 -5.98
CA ILE A 17 -6.88 7.02 -4.88
C ILE A 17 -7.60 6.66 -3.57
N ILE A 18 -8.92 6.43 -3.61
CA ILE A 18 -9.69 6.03 -2.43
C ILE A 18 -9.15 4.72 -1.86
N ILE A 19 -8.88 3.72 -2.71
CA ILE A 19 -8.32 2.44 -2.29
C ILE A 19 -6.91 2.62 -1.70
N ASN A 20 -6.04 3.46 -2.29
CA ASN A 20 -4.72 3.75 -1.73
C ASN A 20 -4.81 4.34 -0.33
N ILE A 21 -5.66 5.35 -0.13
CA ILE A 21 -5.86 6.00 1.17
C ILE A 21 -6.40 4.99 2.19
N PHE A 22 -7.38 4.18 1.79
CA PHE A 22 -7.94 3.11 2.62
C PHE A 22 -6.88 2.08 3.03
N LEU A 23 -6.04 1.63 2.10
CA LEU A 23 -4.98 0.66 2.36
C LEU A 23 -3.89 1.23 3.26
N LEU A 24 -3.52 2.50 3.10
CA LEU A 24 -2.60 3.19 4.02
C LEU A 24 -3.16 3.23 5.44
N LEU A 25 -4.43 3.60 5.59
CA LEU A 25 -5.08 3.66 6.90
C LEU A 25 -5.10 2.30 7.58
N ILE A 26 -5.43 1.24 6.85
CA ILE A 26 -5.44 -0.12 7.40
C ILE A 26 -4.02 -0.62 7.71
N GLY A 27 -3.05 -0.28 6.87
CA GLY A 27 -1.64 -0.64 7.06
C GLY A 27 -1.08 -0.18 8.41
N PHE A 28 -1.66 0.87 9.02
CA PHE A 28 -1.31 1.27 10.38
C PHE A 28 -1.73 0.24 11.43
N PHE A 29 -2.90 -0.37 11.31
CA PHE A 29 -3.49 -1.18 12.40
C PHE A 29 -3.30 -2.69 12.22
N ILE A 30 -3.24 -3.16 10.97
CA ILE A 30 -3.32 -4.58 10.65
C ILE A 30 -2.01 -5.05 9.98
N PRO A 31 -1.40 -6.16 10.44
CA PRO A 31 -0.19 -6.72 9.82
C PRO A 31 -0.38 -6.96 8.32
N VAL A 32 0.66 -6.66 7.53
CA VAL A 32 0.64 -6.73 6.05
C VAL A 32 0.06 -8.05 5.54
N MET A 33 0.52 -9.18 6.09
CA MET A 33 0.09 -10.52 5.64
C MET A 33 -1.42 -10.76 5.86
N VAL A 34 -1.95 -10.28 6.99
CA VAL A 34 -3.38 -10.40 7.33
C VAL A 34 -4.21 -9.50 6.41
N SER A 35 -3.74 -8.27 6.20
CA SER A 35 -4.38 -7.31 5.29
C SER A 35 -4.47 -7.86 3.86
N ILE A 36 -3.37 -8.37 3.30
CA ILE A 36 -3.37 -8.95 1.95
C ILE A 36 -4.41 -10.08 1.84
N ASN A 37 -4.42 -11.02 2.78
CA ASN A 37 -5.32 -12.17 2.72
C ASN A 37 -6.81 -11.77 2.80
N ILE A 38 -7.14 -10.73 3.57
CA ILE A 38 -8.52 -10.26 3.72
C ILE A 38 -8.94 -9.39 2.53
N PHE A 39 -8.10 -8.42 2.13
CA PHE A 39 -8.51 -7.40 1.17
C PHE A 39 -8.32 -7.83 -0.28
N THR A 40 -7.41 -8.74 -0.60
CA THR A 40 -7.24 -9.25 -1.98
C THR A 40 -8.55 -9.77 -2.58
N PRO A 41 -9.26 -10.76 -1.97
CA PRO A 41 -10.51 -11.27 -2.57
C PRO A 41 -11.63 -10.23 -2.64
N ILE A 42 -11.54 -9.13 -1.86
CA ILE A 42 -12.53 -8.05 -1.84
C ILE A 42 -12.23 -7.00 -2.90
N LEU A 43 -10.95 -6.63 -3.09
CA LEU A 43 -10.54 -5.51 -3.94
C LEU A 43 -10.18 -5.95 -5.37
N VAL A 44 -9.66 -7.16 -5.58
CA VAL A 44 -9.39 -7.71 -6.93
C VAL A 44 -10.63 -7.71 -7.84
N PRO A 45 -11.83 -8.13 -7.41
CA PRO A 45 -13.02 -8.05 -8.28
C PRO A 45 -13.45 -6.60 -8.56
N VAL A 46 -13.12 -5.64 -7.69
CA VAL A 46 -13.44 -4.21 -7.89
C VAL A 46 -12.49 -3.60 -8.93
N ILE A 47 -11.19 -3.83 -8.80
CA ILE A 47 -10.18 -3.25 -9.70
C ILE A 47 -10.22 -3.89 -11.10
N THR A 48 -10.53 -5.18 -11.20
CA THR A 48 -10.71 -5.85 -12.51
C THR A 48 -11.93 -5.33 -13.26
N GLN A 49 -13.02 -4.99 -12.58
CA GLN A 49 -14.18 -4.32 -13.20
C GLN A 49 -13.85 -2.93 -13.75
N LEU A 50 -12.84 -2.27 -13.17
CA LEU A 50 -12.36 -0.96 -13.61
C LEU A 50 -11.32 -1.05 -14.74
N GLY A 51 -11.00 -2.26 -15.21
CA GLY A 51 -9.97 -2.50 -16.23
C GLY A 51 -8.55 -2.29 -15.72
N ILE A 52 -8.34 -2.29 -14.40
CA ILE A 52 -7.02 -2.17 -13.79
C ILE A 52 -6.39 -3.56 -13.70
N ASP A 53 -5.12 -3.65 -14.11
CA ASP A 53 -4.36 -4.89 -14.02
C ASP A 53 -4.19 -5.37 -12.56
N PRO A 54 -4.50 -6.64 -12.24
CA PRO A 54 -4.38 -7.18 -10.88
C PRO A 54 -2.94 -7.21 -10.34
N VAL A 55 -1.93 -7.37 -11.20
CA VAL A 55 -0.52 -7.39 -10.78
C VAL A 55 -0.10 -5.98 -10.38
N PHE A 56 -0.43 -4.99 -11.20
CA PHE A 56 -0.24 -3.58 -10.85
C PHE A 56 -0.89 -3.24 -9.52
N PHE A 57 -2.16 -3.61 -9.35
CA PHE A 57 -2.88 -3.39 -8.09
C PHE A 57 -2.21 -4.10 -6.90
N GLY A 58 -1.75 -5.35 -7.07
CA GLY A 58 -1.06 -6.10 -6.04
C GLY A 58 0.19 -5.40 -5.53
N VAL A 59 1.02 -4.86 -6.44
CA VAL A 59 2.23 -4.11 -6.07
C VAL A 59 1.87 -2.83 -5.32
N ILE A 60 0.89 -2.06 -5.82
CA ILE A 60 0.42 -0.85 -5.14
C ILE A 60 -0.12 -1.18 -3.74
N MET A 61 -0.86 -2.27 -3.60
CA MET A 61 -1.40 -2.70 -2.31
C MET A 61 -0.30 -3.06 -1.32
N VAL A 62 0.70 -3.85 -1.75
CA VAL A 62 1.85 -4.20 -0.90
C VAL A 62 2.60 -2.94 -0.45
N LEU A 63 2.87 -2.01 -1.36
CA LEU A 63 3.57 -0.76 -1.02
C LEU A 63 2.79 0.08 -0.02
N ASN A 64 1.48 0.29 -0.21
CA ASN A 64 0.67 1.06 0.74
C ASN A 64 0.66 0.41 2.13
N LEU A 65 0.53 -0.91 2.19
CA LEU A 65 0.52 -1.64 3.46
C LEU A 65 1.89 -1.58 4.15
N MET A 66 2.99 -1.68 3.41
CA MET A 66 4.34 -1.53 3.95
C MET A 66 4.60 -0.12 4.47
N ILE A 67 4.20 0.91 3.72
CA ILE A 67 4.29 2.31 4.17
C ILE A 67 3.49 2.50 5.45
N GLY A 68 2.26 1.97 5.51
CA GLY A 68 1.42 2.01 6.71
C GLY A 68 2.12 1.36 7.91
N MET A 69 2.66 0.16 7.75
CA MET A 69 3.31 -0.57 8.84
C MET A 69 4.58 0.10 9.36
N LEU A 70 5.30 0.82 8.50
CA LEU A 70 6.50 1.59 8.85
C LEU A 70 6.20 2.97 9.43
N THR A 71 4.99 3.49 9.25
CA THR A 71 4.64 4.82 9.75
C THR A 71 4.37 4.74 11.26
N PRO A 72 4.72 5.77 12.05
CA PRO A 72 4.73 5.67 13.51
C PRO A 72 3.41 5.42 14.29
N PRO A 73 2.16 5.62 13.82
CA PRO A 73 1.02 5.55 14.75
C PRO A 73 0.89 4.22 15.49
N PHE A 74 1.37 3.11 14.91
CA PHE A 74 1.44 1.80 15.59
C PHE A 74 2.71 0.98 15.30
N GLY A 75 3.50 1.34 14.27
CA GLY A 75 4.94 1.04 14.11
C GLY A 75 5.48 -0.28 14.66
N ILE A 76 4.76 -1.40 14.56
CA ILE A 76 5.14 -2.64 15.28
C ILE A 76 6.54 -3.11 14.85
N VAL A 77 6.90 -2.92 13.58
CA VAL A 77 8.23 -3.20 13.05
C VAL A 77 9.27 -2.25 13.64
N LEU A 78 8.97 -0.95 13.69
CA LEU A 78 9.85 0.08 14.28
C LEU A 78 10.16 -0.22 15.75
N PHE A 79 9.13 -0.55 16.53
CA PHE A 79 9.28 -0.86 17.95
C PHE A 79 10.02 -2.17 18.19
N THR A 80 9.79 -3.17 17.32
CA THR A 80 10.55 -4.42 17.35
C THR A 80 12.01 -4.17 16.99
N LEU A 81 12.28 -3.34 15.98
CA LEU A 81 13.62 -3.01 15.55
C LEU A 81 14.40 -2.29 16.65
N ALA A 82 13.80 -1.25 17.27
CA ALA A 82 14.40 -0.51 18.38
C ALA A 82 14.77 -1.41 19.56
N LYS A 83 13.94 -2.40 19.88
CA LYS A 83 14.22 -3.41 20.93
C LYS A 83 15.37 -4.34 20.56
N VAL A 84 15.49 -4.72 19.28
CA VAL A 84 16.56 -5.62 18.82
C VAL A 84 17.89 -4.88 18.68
N SER A 85 17.85 -3.59 18.30
CA SER A 85 19.03 -2.75 18.15
C SER A 85 19.51 -2.08 19.45
N ASP A 86 18.76 -2.22 20.55
CA ASP A 86 19.01 -1.56 21.85
C ASP A 86 19.13 -0.02 21.74
N GLU A 87 18.38 0.58 20.81
CA GLU A 87 18.38 2.02 20.55
C GLU A 87 17.04 2.64 20.96
N PRO A 88 17.01 3.93 21.33
CA PRO A 88 15.78 4.63 21.62
C PRO A 88 14.84 4.60 20.40
N THR A 89 13.59 4.22 20.63
CA THR A 89 12.53 4.20 19.62
C THR A 89 12.45 5.50 18.81
N GLU A 90 12.65 6.65 19.46
CA GLU A 90 12.62 7.96 18.81
C GLU A 90 13.77 8.14 17.79
N HIS A 91 14.95 7.59 18.09
CA HIS A 91 16.10 7.60 17.18
C HIS A 91 15.78 6.78 15.92
N VAL A 92 15.30 5.54 16.11
CA VAL A 92 14.91 4.66 15.00
C VAL A 92 13.82 5.30 14.13
N ILE A 93 12.77 5.86 14.76
CA ILE A 93 11.70 6.54 14.02
C ILE A 93 12.25 7.69 13.17
N ARG A 94 13.16 8.51 13.72
CA ARG A 94 13.75 9.64 12.99
C ARG A 94 14.53 9.18 11.77
N GLU A 95 15.34 8.14 11.92
CA GLU A 95 16.13 7.57 10.81
C GLU A 95 15.26 6.86 9.76
N MET A 96 14.04 6.45 10.11
CA MET A 96 13.10 5.78 9.21
C MET A 96 12.35 6.73 8.27
N TRP A 97 12.14 7.99 8.66
CA TRP A 97 11.45 8.99 7.83
C TRP A 97 11.99 9.15 6.40
N PRO A 98 13.32 9.23 6.15
CA PRO A 98 13.84 9.29 4.78
C PRO A 98 13.49 8.05 3.96
N PHE A 99 13.47 6.85 4.56
CA PHE A 99 13.07 5.63 3.87
C PHE A 99 11.58 5.62 3.52
N ILE A 100 10.71 6.09 4.43
CA ILE A 100 9.29 6.28 4.15
C ILE A 100 9.11 7.26 2.97
N GLY A 101 9.88 8.34 2.94
CA GLY A 101 9.89 9.28 1.82
C GLY A 101 10.23 8.62 0.49
N ILE A 102 11.27 7.78 0.45
CA ILE A 102 11.64 7.01 -0.76
C ILE A 102 10.50 6.08 -1.20
N LEU A 103 9.85 5.40 -0.27
CA LEU A 103 8.73 4.50 -0.58
C LEU A 103 7.50 5.25 -1.13
N VAL A 104 7.19 6.43 -0.58
CA VAL A 104 6.11 7.28 -1.09
C VAL A 104 6.44 7.80 -2.50
N VAL A 105 7.70 8.19 -2.74
CA VAL A 105 8.15 8.60 -4.08
C VAL A 105 8.06 7.43 -5.05
N ALA A 106 8.50 6.23 -4.66
CA ALA A 106 8.36 5.03 -5.46
C ALA A 106 6.89 4.73 -5.78
N LEU A 107 5.99 4.83 -4.80
CA LEU A 107 4.56 4.67 -5.00
C LEU A 107 4.01 5.67 -6.02
N ALA A 108 4.39 6.95 -5.92
CA ALA A 108 3.98 7.98 -6.86
C ALA A 108 4.50 7.70 -8.28
N ILE A 109 5.75 7.25 -8.41
CA ILE A 109 6.34 6.87 -9.71
C ILE A 109 5.57 5.70 -10.33
N LEU A 110 5.23 4.67 -9.54
CA LEU A 110 4.49 3.52 -10.07
C LEU A 110 3.06 3.89 -10.47
N ILE A 111 2.40 4.79 -9.73
CA ILE A 111 1.09 5.32 -10.11
C ILE A 111 1.19 6.11 -11.43
N ALA A 112 2.25 6.90 -11.63
CA ALA A 112 2.47 7.66 -12.85
C ALA A 112 2.88 6.78 -14.05
N PHE A 113 3.62 5.70 -13.78
CA PHE A 113 4.17 4.79 -14.79
C PHE A 113 3.82 3.33 -14.46
N PRO A 114 2.55 2.91 -14.66
CA PRO A 114 2.10 1.55 -14.34
C PRO A 114 2.85 0.47 -15.14
N GLN A 115 3.37 0.84 -16.31
CA GLN A 115 4.21 0.00 -17.17
C GLN A 115 5.44 -0.52 -16.44
N LEU A 116 5.99 0.20 -15.46
CA LEU A 116 7.15 -0.30 -14.69
C LEU A 116 6.82 -1.60 -13.93
N VAL A 117 5.55 -1.80 -13.58
CA VAL A 117 5.08 -3.02 -12.92
C VAL A 117 4.69 -4.09 -13.94
N THR A 118 3.99 -3.71 -15.01
CA THR A 118 3.44 -4.67 -15.98
C THR A 118 4.42 -5.09 -17.06
N PHE A 119 5.51 -4.34 -17.29
CA PHE A 119 6.48 -4.63 -18.37
C PHE A 119 7.07 -6.04 -18.30
N ILE A 120 7.46 -6.51 -17.10
CA ILE A 120 7.99 -7.86 -16.94
C ILE A 120 6.87 -8.91 -17.05
N PRO A 121 5.73 -8.79 -16.35
CA PRO A 121 4.58 -9.70 -16.51
C PRO A 121 4.07 -9.83 -17.96
N ASP A 122 4.02 -8.74 -18.72
CA ASP A 122 3.52 -8.72 -20.10
C ASP A 122 4.48 -9.42 -21.09
N HIS A 123 5.74 -9.62 -20.68
CA HIS A 123 6.81 -10.24 -21.48
C HIS A 123 7.26 -11.61 -20.97
N LEU A 124 6.52 -12.22 -20.05
CA LEU A 124 6.71 -13.57 -19.48
C LEU A 124 5.71 -14.56 -20.07
#